data_AF-A0A7S2A411-F1
#
_entry.id   AF-A0A7S2A411-F1
#
_cell.length_a   1.000
_cell.length_b   1.000
_cell.length_c   1.000
_cell.angle_alpha   90.00
_cell.angle_beta   90.00
_cell.angle_gamma   90.00
#
_symmetry.space_group_name_H-M   'P 1'
#
loop_
_entity.id
_entity.type
_entity.pdbx_description
1 polymer ?
#
loop_
_entity_poly.entity_id
_entity_poly.type
_entity_poly.pdbx_seq_one_letter_code
_entity_poly.pdbx_strand_id
1 'polypeptide(L)'
;VWLENLGSFIPVWGDAKRTAHGDLSLFSWNILAQPFVDNDESTYPGKKPRQPPEPWHVRFKKIFDEIIISNADIVCLQEVFNDAYEDDILPALRSVGYDGVLQHNKENAHAVATFWRTSRLALEKSSSRSRTLIVLLRDLRNENVLATVNCHLEGHPLKNVARVTQLSHTLRELHKKYSHHGLVICGDFNCELHSSACGAYLALGSCPAEGVLEWRRPVKKEVALVEPHNYELASAYPAELSMSNRFGFYTYARLPGRPVAGLDQIWYTNGPLNCVALRILYKSEQMRRYNLEYGMPNEFHPSDHIPIGCVLRWCGSVSEKEAGLEDLKKKKVKEDNTPYKQRNASELLAEADELLEMCPFLSDDQRKEFEYVISEVPGLPERGKPTEEQLAQLNDRRERKGKLLAGVPEEVNLVLRRIVRLRRAARAEDV
;
A
#
# COMPACT_ATOMS: atom_id res chain seq x y z
N VAL A 1 0.16 -8.59 -18.74
CA VAL A 1 -0.20 -8.26 -20.14
C VAL A 1 -1.10 -7.02 -20.29
N TRP A 2 -2.30 -6.91 -19.69
CA TRP A 2 -3.15 -5.71 -19.91
C TRP A 2 -2.76 -4.47 -19.09
N LEU A 3 -2.27 -4.64 -17.86
CA LEU A 3 -1.66 -3.55 -17.08
C LEU A 3 -0.27 -3.14 -17.59
N GLU A 4 0.37 -3.97 -18.43
CA GLU A 4 1.69 -3.69 -19.01
C GLU A 4 1.63 -2.67 -20.18
N ASN A 5 0.45 -2.39 -20.72
CA ASN A 5 0.24 -1.44 -21.83
C ASN A 5 -0.25 -0.05 -21.38
N LEU A 6 -0.27 0.23 -20.08
CA LEU A 6 -0.44 1.59 -19.58
C LEU A 6 0.85 2.38 -19.85
N GLY A 7 0.75 3.41 -20.68
CA GLY A 7 1.85 4.31 -21.01
C GLY A 7 2.59 4.77 -19.75
N SER A 8 3.89 4.52 -19.73
CA SER A 8 4.88 4.89 -18.70
C SER A 8 4.62 4.41 -17.26
N PHE A 9 4.99 3.15 -17.01
CA PHE A 9 5.68 2.67 -15.80
C PHE A 9 4.97 2.77 -14.43
N ILE A 10 3.77 2.20 -14.25
CA ILE A 10 3.36 1.73 -12.91
C ILE A 10 3.44 0.20 -12.88
N PRO A 11 4.44 -0.38 -12.17
CA PRO A 11 4.54 -1.81 -11.93
C PRO A 11 3.25 -2.44 -11.42
N VAL A 12 3.11 -3.75 -11.67
CA VAL A 12 1.98 -4.52 -11.23
C VAL A 12 2.31 -5.20 -9.89
N TRP A 13 1.51 -4.92 -8.87
CA TRP A 13 1.54 -5.64 -7.60
C TRP A 13 0.83 -6.99 -7.79
N GLY A 14 1.64 -8.03 -7.92
CA GLY A 14 1.19 -9.42 -7.96
C GLY A 14 1.14 -10.03 -6.56
N ASP A 15 0.29 -11.05 -6.45
CA ASP A 15 -0.12 -11.83 -5.27
C ASP A 15 0.98 -12.54 -4.44
N ALA A 16 2.26 -12.13 -4.55
CA ALA A 16 3.36 -12.73 -3.78
C ALA A 16 4.62 -11.85 -3.66
N LYS A 17 4.70 -10.67 -4.29
CA LYS A 17 5.90 -9.83 -4.19
C LYS A 17 5.79 -8.93 -2.96
N ARG A 18 6.65 -9.17 -1.96
CA ARG A 18 6.92 -8.18 -0.91
C ARG A 18 7.28 -6.86 -1.58
N THR A 19 6.65 -5.79 -1.11
CA THR A 19 6.95 -4.43 -1.53
C THR A 19 8.42 -4.12 -1.24
N ALA A 20 9.04 -3.21 -2.00
CA ALA A 20 10.42 -2.82 -1.73
C ALA A 20 10.55 -2.26 -0.31
N HIS A 21 11.75 -2.32 0.27
CA HIS A 21 11.98 -1.87 1.65
C HIS A 21 11.54 -0.40 1.81
N GLY A 22 10.45 -0.17 2.56
CA GLY A 22 9.84 1.16 2.78
C GLY A 22 8.45 1.37 2.15
N ASP A 23 8.06 0.58 1.17
CA ASP A 23 6.79 0.73 0.44
C ASP A 23 5.59 0.15 1.21
N LEU A 24 4.49 0.92 1.33
CA LEU A 24 3.23 0.55 1.98
C LEU A 24 2.22 -0.01 0.98
N SER A 25 1.72 -1.22 1.21
CA SER A 25 0.67 -1.84 0.38
C SER A 25 -0.72 -1.65 1.00
N LEU A 26 -1.69 -1.25 0.17
CA LEU A 26 -3.09 -1.10 0.55
C LEU A 26 -3.98 -1.97 -0.33
N PHE A 27 -4.90 -2.68 0.30
CA PHE A 27 -5.94 -3.49 -0.30
C PHE A 27 -7.30 -2.89 0.07
N SER A 28 -8.22 -2.76 -0.89
CA SER A 28 -9.60 -2.31 -0.64
C SER A 28 -10.60 -3.21 -1.34
N TRP A 29 -11.67 -3.61 -0.64
CA TRP A 29 -12.67 -4.50 -1.20
C TRP A 29 -14.04 -4.42 -0.50
N ASN A 30 -15.09 -4.20 -1.29
CA ASN A 30 -16.46 -4.44 -0.84
C ASN A 30 -16.72 -5.95 -0.87
N ILE A 31 -16.98 -6.55 0.30
CA ILE A 31 -17.03 -8.01 0.45
C ILE A 31 -18.45 -8.59 0.36
N LEU A 32 -19.44 -7.75 0.03
CA LEU A 32 -20.86 -8.10 -0.08
C LEU A 32 -21.43 -8.73 1.21
N ALA A 33 -22.16 -7.94 1.99
CA ALA A 33 -22.73 -8.42 3.25
C ALA A 33 -23.74 -9.55 3.01
N GLN A 34 -23.75 -10.57 3.88
CA GLN A 34 -24.65 -11.72 3.73
C GLN A 34 -26.13 -11.34 3.64
N PRO A 35 -26.66 -10.35 4.40
CA PRO A 35 -28.06 -9.93 4.25
C PRO A 35 -28.42 -9.44 2.84
N PHE A 36 -27.46 -8.94 2.04
CA PHE A 36 -27.72 -8.54 0.65
C PHE A 36 -27.72 -9.71 -0.32
N VAL A 37 -27.03 -10.79 0.04
CA VAL A 37 -27.12 -12.08 -0.66
C VAL A 37 -28.48 -12.73 -0.40
N ASP A 38 -28.91 -12.77 0.87
CA ASP A 38 -30.10 -13.49 1.30
C ASP A 38 -31.40 -12.82 0.81
N ASN A 39 -31.40 -11.49 0.73
CA ASN A 39 -32.57 -10.70 0.28
C ASN A 39 -32.55 -10.39 -1.23
N ASP A 40 -31.74 -11.10 -2.01
CA ASP A 40 -31.71 -10.90 -3.46
C ASP A 40 -32.93 -11.53 -4.15
N GLU A 41 -34.05 -10.81 -4.15
CA GLU A 41 -35.28 -11.19 -4.88
C GLU A 41 -35.13 -11.07 -6.42
N SER A 42 -33.97 -10.64 -6.93
CA SER A 42 -33.79 -10.42 -8.36
C SER A 42 -33.55 -11.72 -9.15
N THR A 43 -34.58 -12.56 -9.18
CA THR A 43 -34.80 -13.48 -10.30
C THR A 43 -35.07 -12.64 -11.56
N TYR A 44 -34.01 -12.22 -12.26
CA TYR A 44 -34.14 -11.52 -13.54
C TYR A 44 -34.77 -12.45 -14.58
N PRO A 45 -35.85 -12.02 -15.27
CA PRO A 45 -36.47 -12.83 -16.29
C PRO A 45 -35.52 -12.96 -17.50
N GLY A 46 -35.14 -14.21 -17.84
CA GLY A 46 -34.78 -14.56 -19.22
C GLY A 46 -33.41 -15.18 -19.50
N LYS A 47 -32.50 -15.38 -18.55
CA LYS A 47 -31.26 -16.17 -18.79
C LYS A 47 -30.86 -16.93 -17.51
N LYS A 48 -30.34 -18.16 -17.72
CA LYS A 48 -30.07 -19.29 -16.79
C LYS A 48 -30.14 -18.96 -15.28
N PRO A 49 -30.78 -19.81 -14.46
CA PRO A 49 -30.81 -19.60 -13.01
C PRO A 49 -29.37 -19.45 -12.52
N ARG A 50 -29.10 -18.26 -11.96
CA ARG A 50 -27.87 -17.98 -11.23
C ARG A 50 -27.71 -19.08 -10.18
N GLN A 51 -26.52 -19.69 -10.07
CA GLN A 51 -26.27 -20.52 -8.88
C GLN A 51 -26.46 -19.61 -7.66
N PRO A 52 -27.23 -20.03 -6.64
CA PRO A 52 -27.41 -19.21 -5.45
C PRO A 52 -26.02 -18.83 -4.91
N PRO A 53 -25.81 -17.57 -4.49
CA PRO A 53 -24.51 -17.20 -3.95
C PRO A 53 -24.17 -18.11 -2.77
N GLU A 54 -22.90 -18.45 -2.65
CA GLU A 54 -22.44 -19.36 -1.61
C GLU A 54 -22.76 -18.80 -0.21
N PRO A 55 -23.02 -19.67 0.78
CA PRO A 55 -23.23 -19.24 2.15
C PRO A 55 -21.98 -18.55 2.72
N TRP A 56 -22.17 -17.69 3.72
CA TRP A 56 -21.13 -16.85 4.32
C TRP A 56 -19.82 -17.60 4.62
N HIS A 57 -19.87 -18.76 5.29
CA HIS A 57 -18.67 -19.52 5.64
C HIS A 57 -17.80 -19.92 4.44
N VAL A 58 -18.41 -20.22 3.29
CA VAL A 58 -17.67 -20.54 2.04
C VAL A 58 -17.10 -19.26 1.42
N ARG A 59 -17.91 -18.19 1.35
CA ARG A 59 -17.46 -16.89 0.84
C ARG A 59 -16.32 -16.33 1.69
N PHE A 60 -16.44 -16.39 3.00
CA PHE A 60 -15.47 -15.89 3.95
C PHE A 60 -14.12 -16.59 3.79
N LYS A 61 -14.11 -17.92 3.59
CA LYS A 61 -12.87 -18.63 3.28
C LYS A 61 -12.17 -18.06 2.03
N LYS A 62 -12.93 -17.80 0.95
CA LYS A 62 -12.38 -17.18 -0.26
C LYS A 62 -11.93 -15.73 -0.03
N ILE A 63 -12.68 -14.98 0.78
CA ILE A 63 -12.35 -13.59 1.14
C ILE A 63 -11.05 -13.55 1.94
N PHE A 64 -10.93 -14.39 2.96
CA PHE A 64 -9.75 -14.51 3.80
C PHE A 64 -8.55 -14.95 2.96
N ASP A 65 -8.68 -16.00 2.15
CA ASP A 65 -7.62 -16.47 1.25
C ASP A 65 -7.11 -15.32 0.35
N GLU A 66 -8.00 -14.51 -0.23
CA GLU A 66 -7.64 -13.35 -1.05
C GLU A 66 -6.88 -12.26 -0.25
N ILE A 67 -7.31 -11.96 0.98
CA ILE A 67 -6.62 -11.01 1.86
C ILE A 67 -5.21 -11.51 2.21
N ILE A 68 -5.06 -12.78 2.56
CA ILE A 68 -3.75 -13.38 2.89
C ILE A 68 -2.81 -13.35 1.69
N ILE A 69 -3.32 -13.77 0.52
CA ILE A 69 -2.58 -13.76 -0.73
C ILE A 69 -2.12 -12.35 -1.09
N SER A 70 -2.95 -11.33 -0.86
CA SER A 70 -2.54 -9.94 -1.07
C SER A 70 -1.31 -9.57 -0.24
N ASN A 71 -1.22 -10.08 1.00
CA ASN A 71 -0.17 -9.75 1.95
C ASN A 71 -0.03 -8.22 2.19
N ALA A 72 -1.13 -7.47 2.06
CA ALA A 72 -1.13 -6.01 2.18
C ALA A 72 -0.73 -5.52 3.58
N ASP A 73 -0.15 -4.32 3.72
CA ASP A 73 0.09 -3.69 5.02
C ASP A 73 -1.22 -3.16 5.62
N ILE A 74 -2.13 -2.66 4.78
CA ILE A 74 -3.43 -2.09 5.14
C ILE A 74 -4.52 -2.77 4.32
N VAL A 75 -5.61 -3.17 4.97
CA VAL A 75 -6.79 -3.80 4.34
C VAL A 75 -8.03 -3.01 4.72
N CYS A 76 -8.75 -2.51 3.72
CA CYS A 76 -9.97 -1.72 3.87
C CYS A 76 -11.16 -2.49 3.29
N LEU A 77 -12.09 -2.93 4.14
CA LEU A 77 -13.26 -3.68 3.71
C LEU A 77 -14.53 -2.81 3.80
N GLN A 78 -15.43 -2.97 2.84
CA GLN A 78 -16.77 -2.39 2.85
C GLN A 78 -17.83 -3.51 2.91
N GLU A 79 -19.04 -3.15 3.35
CA GLU A 79 -20.13 -4.11 3.58
C GLU A 79 -19.79 -5.21 4.59
N VAL A 80 -19.08 -4.83 5.64
CA VAL A 80 -18.79 -5.72 6.76
C VAL A 80 -19.99 -5.72 7.71
N PHE A 81 -20.57 -6.89 7.95
CA PHE A 81 -21.63 -7.06 8.95
C PHE A 81 -21.02 -7.14 10.35
N ASN A 82 -21.67 -6.55 11.37
CA ASN A 82 -21.08 -6.43 12.71
C ASN A 82 -20.74 -7.81 13.32
N ASP A 83 -21.66 -8.77 13.25
CA ASP A 83 -21.44 -10.10 13.81
C ASP A 83 -20.31 -10.83 13.06
N ALA A 84 -20.29 -10.72 11.73
CA ALA A 84 -19.20 -11.27 10.90
C ALA A 84 -17.84 -10.64 11.23
N TYR A 85 -17.80 -9.36 11.63
CA TYR A 85 -16.56 -8.72 12.06
C TYR A 85 -16.04 -9.34 13.36
N GLU A 86 -16.88 -9.42 14.38
CA GLU A 86 -16.51 -9.88 15.73
C GLU A 86 -16.24 -11.38 15.77
N ASP A 87 -17.09 -12.18 15.11
CA ASP A 87 -17.06 -13.64 15.23
C ASP A 87 -16.07 -14.30 14.25
N ASP A 88 -15.91 -13.73 13.05
CA ASP A 88 -15.15 -14.36 11.96
C ASP A 88 -13.91 -13.56 11.52
N ILE A 89 -14.12 -12.32 11.06
CA ILE A 89 -13.09 -11.56 10.31
C ILE A 89 -11.96 -11.11 11.23
N LEU A 90 -12.27 -10.45 12.34
CA LEU A 90 -11.24 -9.93 13.25
C LEU A 90 -10.43 -11.05 13.91
N PRO A 91 -11.02 -12.13 14.47
CA PRO A 91 -10.25 -13.24 15.01
C PRO A 91 -9.34 -13.91 13.97
N ALA A 92 -9.85 -14.14 12.75
CA ALA A 92 -9.07 -14.75 11.68
C ALA A 92 -7.89 -13.86 11.27
N LEU A 93 -8.10 -12.55 11.07
CA LEU A 93 -7.03 -11.62 10.69
C LEU A 93 -6.02 -11.40 11.83
N ARG A 94 -6.45 -11.44 13.10
CA ARG A 94 -5.53 -11.44 14.25
C ARG A 94 -4.61 -12.65 14.29
N SER A 95 -5.13 -13.83 13.92
CA SER A 95 -4.32 -15.06 13.89
C SER A 95 -3.14 -15.01 12.91
N VAL A 96 -3.18 -14.09 11.93
CA VAL A 96 -2.11 -13.90 10.92
C VAL A 96 -1.40 -12.53 11.04
N GLY A 97 -1.52 -11.86 12.19
CA GLY A 97 -0.74 -10.66 12.51
C GLY A 97 -1.33 -9.32 12.08
N TYR A 98 -2.63 -9.25 11.84
CA TYR A 98 -3.34 -7.98 11.67
C TYR A 98 -4.06 -7.59 12.97
N ASP A 99 -4.39 -6.31 13.09
CA ASP A 99 -5.44 -5.83 13.99
C ASP A 99 -6.36 -4.91 13.19
N GLY A 100 -7.52 -4.55 13.74
CA GLY A 100 -8.49 -3.75 12.98
C GLY A 100 -9.45 -2.93 13.82
N VAL A 101 -10.11 -1.99 13.13
CA VAL A 101 -11.22 -1.20 13.66
C VAL A 101 -12.40 -1.30 12.70
N LEU A 102 -13.58 -1.57 13.27
CA LEU A 102 -14.86 -1.45 12.57
C LEU A 102 -15.43 -0.04 12.77
N GLN A 103 -16.06 0.49 11.72
CA GLN A 103 -16.83 1.72 11.83
C GLN A 103 -17.94 1.57 12.87
N HIS A 104 -17.96 2.47 13.86
CA HIS A 104 -19.06 2.51 14.81
C HIS A 104 -20.29 3.13 14.14
N ASN A 105 -21.29 2.31 13.82
CA ASN A 105 -22.52 2.74 13.19
C ASN A 105 -23.73 2.22 13.97
N LYS A 106 -24.59 3.14 14.44
CA LYS A 106 -25.81 2.81 15.18
C LYS A 106 -27.02 2.54 14.27
N GLU A 107 -26.94 2.91 12.99
CA GLU A 107 -28.10 2.99 12.09
C GLU A 107 -28.01 2.07 10.86
N ASN A 108 -26.84 1.47 10.56
CA ASN A 108 -26.68 0.55 9.43
C ASN A 108 -26.34 -0.87 9.88
N ALA A 109 -26.94 -1.84 9.20
CA ALA A 109 -26.62 -3.26 9.31
C ALA A 109 -25.18 -3.60 8.83
N HIS A 110 -24.58 -2.75 8.00
CA HIS A 110 -23.24 -2.97 7.44
C HIS A 110 -22.36 -1.73 7.65
N ALA A 111 -21.07 -1.98 7.81
CA ALA A 111 -20.05 -1.03 8.16
C ALA A 111 -18.84 -1.16 7.23
N VAL A 112 -17.88 -0.25 7.39
CA VAL A 112 -16.55 -0.37 6.81
C VAL A 112 -15.55 -0.75 7.90
N ALA A 113 -14.56 -1.57 7.58
CA ALA A 113 -13.52 -1.99 8.52
C ALA A 113 -12.13 -1.73 7.93
N THR A 114 -11.21 -1.28 8.76
CA THR A 114 -9.81 -1.10 8.35
C THR A 114 -8.91 -1.92 9.26
N PHE A 115 -8.06 -2.73 8.65
CA PHE A 115 -7.07 -3.59 9.30
C PHE A 115 -5.66 -3.19 8.88
N TRP A 116 -4.70 -3.47 9.73
CA TRP A 116 -3.29 -3.18 9.47
C TRP A 116 -2.38 -4.26 10.07
N ARG A 117 -1.21 -4.45 9.47
CA ARG A 117 -0.17 -5.34 10.02
C ARG A 117 0.44 -4.74 11.28
N THR A 118 0.28 -5.40 12.41
CA THR A 118 0.79 -4.92 13.70
C THR A 118 2.32 -4.92 13.79
N SER A 119 2.98 -5.73 12.96
CA SER A 119 4.43 -5.76 12.83
C SER A 119 5.03 -4.51 12.19
N ARG A 120 4.22 -3.61 11.64
CA ARG A 120 4.66 -2.40 10.95
C ARG A 120 3.88 -1.16 11.34
N LEU A 121 2.57 -1.28 11.54
CA LEU A 121 1.67 -0.16 11.73
C LEU A 121 1.09 -0.20 13.14
N ALA A 122 1.09 0.96 13.79
CA ALA A 122 0.43 1.15 15.08
C ALA A 122 -0.75 2.11 14.92
N LEU A 123 -1.88 1.75 15.50
CA LEU A 123 -3.05 2.63 15.59
C LEU A 123 -2.73 3.82 16.50
N GLU A 124 -2.90 5.04 16.00
CA GLU A 124 -2.88 6.22 16.85
C GLU A 124 -4.29 6.62 17.28
N LYS A 125 -5.20 6.75 16.29
CA LYS A 125 -6.58 7.17 16.50
C LYS A 125 -7.48 6.62 15.41
N SER A 126 -8.75 6.49 15.73
CA SER A 126 -9.82 6.23 14.75
C SER A 126 -11.02 7.12 15.00
N SER A 127 -11.73 7.50 13.93
CA SER A 127 -12.97 8.27 14.00
C SER A 127 -13.94 7.76 12.95
N SER A 128 -15.18 7.48 13.34
CA SER A 128 -16.25 7.04 12.44
C SER A 128 -17.24 8.17 12.21
N ARG A 129 -17.62 8.39 10.94
CA ARG A 129 -18.68 9.36 10.64
C ARG A 129 -19.50 8.94 9.43
N SER A 130 -20.77 8.64 9.66
CA SER A 130 -21.75 8.28 8.63
C SER A 130 -21.30 7.10 7.75
N ARG A 131 -20.67 7.38 6.60
CA ARG A 131 -20.26 6.40 5.58
C ARG A 131 -18.74 6.25 5.46
N THR A 132 -17.99 6.86 6.39
CA THR A 132 -16.53 6.84 6.39
C THR A 132 -15.96 6.41 7.75
N LEU A 133 -14.77 5.81 7.71
CA LEU A 133 -13.93 5.48 8.84
C LEU A 133 -12.54 6.09 8.59
N ILE A 134 -12.10 6.95 9.50
CA ILE A 134 -10.74 7.46 9.56
C ILE A 134 -9.95 6.56 10.51
N VAL A 135 -8.78 6.09 10.08
CA VAL A 135 -7.78 5.40 10.91
C VAL A 135 -6.43 6.05 10.67
N LEU A 136 -5.84 6.61 11.73
CA LEU A 136 -4.48 7.14 11.71
C LEU A 136 -3.51 6.02 12.09
N LEU A 137 -2.62 5.68 11.17
CA LEU A 137 -1.66 4.59 11.33
C LEU A 137 -0.24 5.17 11.30
N ARG A 138 0.50 4.98 12.39
CA ARG A 138 1.93 5.31 12.46
C ARG A 138 2.74 4.15 11.90
N ASP A 139 3.55 4.40 10.87
CA ASP A 139 4.50 3.43 10.33
C ASP A 139 5.73 3.39 11.25
N LEU A 140 5.90 2.27 11.95
CA LEU A 140 6.95 2.04 12.94
C LEU A 140 8.36 2.06 12.35
N ARG A 141 8.48 2.09 11.02
CA ARG A 141 9.78 2.13 10.33
C ARG A 141 10.33 3.54 10.18
N ASN A 142 9.46 4.54 10.04
CA ASN A 142 9.85 5.92 9.73
C ASN A 142 9.09 6.97 10.56
N GLU A 143 8.21 6.54 11.47
CA GLU A 143 7.37 7.37 12.33
C GLU A 143 6.36 8.25 11.59
N ASN A 144 6.24 8.10 10.27
CA ASN A 144 5.23 8.82 9.49
C ASN A 144 3.84 8.28 9.83
N VAL A 145 2.90 9.21 9.95
CA VAL A 145 1.48 8.92 10.20
C VAL A 145 0.71 9.01 8.89
N LEU A 146 0.13 7.90 8.46
CA LEU A 146 -0.78 7.82 7.34
C LEU A 146 -2.23 7.92 7.83
N ALA A 147 -2.95 8.93 7.38
CA ALA A 147 -4.39 8.97 7.51
C ALA A 147 -5.02 8.04 6.46
N THR A 148 -5.68 6.98 6.91
CA THR A 148 -6.42 6.04 6.06
C THR A 148 -7.91 6.30 6.20
N VAL A 149 -8.56 6.68 5.11
CA VAL A 149 -10.01 6.81 5.02
C VAL A 149 -10.57 5.64 4.24
N ASN A 150 -11.40 4.83 4.89
CA ASN A 150 -12.21 3.82 4.25
C ASN A 150 -13.65 4.32 4.10
N CYS A 151 -14.24 4.26 2.91
CA CYS A 151 -15.59 4.75 2.65
C CYS A 151 -16.48 3.72 1.95
N HIS A 152 -17.78 3.81 2.25
CA HIS A 152 -18.85 3.23 1.45
C HIS A 152 -19.95 4.28 1.28
N LEU A 153 -19.76 5.16 0.29
CA LEU A 153 -20.54 6.38 0.11
C LEU A 153 -22.00 6.11 -0.26
N GLU A 154 -22.82 7.15 -0.25
CA GLU A 154 -24.24 7.09 -0.63
C GLU A 154 -24.47 6.38 -1.98
N GLY A 155 -25.24 5.29 -1.94
CA GLY A 155 -25.44 4.36 -3.05
C GLY A 155 -26.46 4.79 -4.09
N HIS A 156 -27.36 5.74 -3.78
CA HIS A 156 -28.33 6.17 -4.78
C HIS A 156 -27.64 6.96 -5.92
N PRO A 157 -27.82 6.58 -7.20
CA PRO A 157 -27.13 7.21 -8.33
C PRO A 157 -27.31 8.75 -8.43
N LEU A 158 -28.46 9.29 -8.01
CA LEU A 158 -28.81 10.71 -8.13
C LEU A 158 -28.37 11.58 -6.93
N LYS A 159 -27.71 11.00 -5.93
CA LYS A 159 -27.31 11.69 -4.71
C LYS A 159 -25.81 12.04 -4.71
N ASN A 160 -25.26 12.54 -5.83
CA ASN A 160 -23.87 13.04 -5.91
C ASN A 160 -23.54 14.05 -4.79
N VAL A 161 -24.44 15.02 -4.53
CA VAL A 161 -24.22 16.03 -3.47
C VAL A 161 -23.99 15.37 -2.11
N ALA A 162 -24.72 14.30 -1.79
CA ALA A 162 -24.55 13.58 -0.53
C ALA A 162 -23.20 12.86 -0.47
N ARG A 163 -22.77 12.21 -1.56
CA ARG A 163 -21.44 11.57 -1.64
C ARG A 163 -20.32 12.59 -1.43
N VAL A 164 -20.37 13.73 -2.12
CA VAL A 164 -19.36 14.79 -1.97
C VAL A 164 -19.38 15.42 -0.58
N THR A 165 -20.57 15.59 0.01
CA THR A 165 -20.72 16.09 1.39
C THR A 165 -20.11 15.12 2.41
N GLN A 166 -20.25 13.81 2.21
CA GLN A 166 -19.64 12.79 3.07
C GLN A 166 -18.10 12.88 3.03
N LEU A 167 -17.52 13.05 1.83
CA LEU A 167 -16.08 13.27 1.66
C LEU A 167 -15.63 14.59 2.31
N SER A 168 -16.31 15.69 2.00
CA SER A 168 -16.01 17.02 2.55
C SER A 168 -16.00 17.03 4.08
N HIS A 169 -17.01 16.43 4.70
CA HIS A 169 -17.08 16.29 6.15
C HIS A 169 -15.90 15.51 6.75
N THR A 170 -15.44 14.47 6.06
CA THR A 170 -14.33 13.62 6.49
C THR A 170 -12.99 14.36 6.36
N LEU A 171 -12.75 15.00 5.20
CA LEU A 171 -11.54 15.78 4.93
C LEU A 171 -11.42 17.00 5.85
N ARG A 172 -12.55 17.68 6.12
CA ARG A 172 -12.59 18.79 7.09
C ARG A 172 -12.27 18.33 8.50
N GLU A 173 -12.73 17.15 8.89
CA GLU A 173 -12.40 16.57 10.19
C GLU A 173 -10.91 16.24 10.28
N LEU A 174 -10.35 15.58 9.26
CA LEU A 174 -8.91 15.31 9.17
C LEU A 174 -8.09 16.58 9.32
N HIS A 175 -8.37 17.58 8.49
CA HIS A 175 -7.66 18.85 8.50
C HIS A 175 -7.75 19.58 9.85
N LYS A 176 -8.92 19.55 10.52
CA LYS A 176 -9.13 20.32 11.77
C LYS A 176 -8.65 19.60 13.03
N LYS A 177 -8.66 18.26 13.06
CA LYS A 177 -8.46 17.50 14.30
C LYS A 177 -7.17 16.70 14.33
N TYR A 178 -6.56 16.40 13.19
CA TYR A 178 -5.50 15.40 13.10
C TYR A 178 -4.29 15.90 12.31
N SER A 179 -3.10 15.64 12.84
CA SER A 179 -1.84 15.80 12.10
C SER A 179 -1.47 14.47 11.45
N HIS A 180 -1.02 14.51 10.21
CA HIS A 180 -0.67 13.34 9.40
C HIS A 180 0.29 13.76 8.30
N HIS A 181 1.15 12.83 7.88
CA HIS A 181 2.19 13.06 6.87
C HIS A 181 1.69 12.73 5.47
N GLY A 182 0.72 11.82 5.37
CA GLY A 182 0.07 11.47 4.11
C GLY A 182 -1.37 11.04 4.37
N LEU A 183 -2.17 11.07 3.31
CA LEU A 183 -3.56 10.64 3.32
C LEU A 183 -3.79 9.66 2.18
N VAL A 184 -4.52 8.59 2.46
CA VAL A 184 -5.13 7.70 1.47
C VAL A 184 -6.63 7.58 1.74
N ILE A 185 -7.43 7.64 0.68
CA ILE A 185 -8.88 7.49 0.70
C ILE A 185 -9.22 6.34 -0.23
N CYS A 186 -9.92 5.34 0.26
CA CYS A 186 -10.27 4.15 -0.51
C CYS A 186 -11.64 3.63 -0.14
N GLY A 187 -12.20 2.82 -1.04
CA GLY A 187 -13.43 2.08 -0.80
C GLY A 187 -14.41 2.18 -1.95
N ASP A 188 -15.68 1.97 -1.64
CA ASP A 188 -16.78 2.02 -2.59
C ASP A 188 -17.36 3.44 -2.65
N PHE A 189 -17.12 4.12 -3.77
CA PHE A 189 -17.54 5.49 -3.98
C PHE A 189 -18.97 5.59 -4.51
N ASN A 190 -19.58 4.49 -4.96
CA ASN A 190 -20.89 4.48 -5.60
C ASN A 190 -21.04 5.46 -6.78
N CYS A 191 -19.93 5.80 -7.44
CA CYS A 191 -19.87 6.58 -8.67
C CYS A 191 -18.65 6.18 -9.51
N GLU A 192 -18.69 6.45 -10.81
CA GLU A 192 -17.57 6.16 -11.71
C GLU A 192 -16.31 6.98 -11.35
N LEU A 193 -15.10 6.42 -11.57
CA LEU A 193 -13.84 7.14 -11.32
C LEU A 193 -13.72 8.40 -12.19
N HIS A 194 -14.14 8.31 -13.45
CA HIS A 194 -14.14 9.43 -14.40
C HIS A 194 -15.52 10.11 -14.47
N SER A 195 -15.50 11.42 -14.71
CA SER A 195 -16.68 12.31 -14.82
C SER A 195 -17.61 12.38 -13.59
N SER A 196 -17.28 11.79 -12.45
CA SER A 196 -18.12 11.88 -11.26
C SER A 196 -17.91 13.16 -10.44
N ALA A 197 -18.91 13.47 -9.61
CA ALA A 197 -18.82 14.56 -8.65
C ALA A 197 -17.69 14.32 -7.63
N CYS A 198 -17.52 13.08 -7.15
CA CYS A 198 -16.45 12.71 -6.23
C CYS A 198 -15.07 12.84 -6.89
N GLY A 199 -14.90 12.32 -8.10
CA GLY A 199 -13.64 12.40 -8.82
C GLY A 199 -13.20 13.85 -9.07
N ALA A 200 -14.14 14.70 -9.52
CA ALA A 200 -13.87 16.13 -9.70
C ALA A 200 -13.52 16.81 -8.37
N TYR A 201 -14.30 16.54 -7.31
CA TYR A 201 -14.06 17.11 -5.98
C TYR A 201 -12.68 16.76 -5.43
N LEU A 202 -12.29 15.48 -5.49
CA LEU A 202 -11.01 15.01 -4.97
C LEU A 202 -9.82 15.54 -5.79
N ALA A 203 -9.93 15.55 -7.12
CA ALA A 203 -8.85 16.02 -7.99
C ALA A 203 -8.65 17.54 -7.96
N LEU A 204 -9.74 18.32 -7.86
CA LEU A 204 -9.71 19.78 -8.00
C LEU A 204 -9.88 20.53 -6.68
N GLY A 205 -10.08 19.82 -5.56
CA GLY A 205 -10.44 20.41 -4.26
C GLY A 205 -11.89 20.88 -4.16
N SER A 206 -12.64 20.91 -5.27
CA SER A 206 -14.04 21.32 -5.37
C SER A 206 -14.69 20.71 -6.62
N CYS A 207 -16.02 20.66 -6.68
CA CYS A 207 -16.73 20.19 -7.87
C CYS A 207 -17.43 21.36 -8.57
N PRO A 208 -17.07 21.72 -9.82
CA PRO A 208 -17.64 22.89 -10.51
C PRO A 208 -19.11 22.70 -10.93
N ALA A 209 -19.67 21.49 -10.78
CA ALA A 209 -20.97 21.04 -11.26
C ALA A 209 -21.15 21.08 -12.80
N GLU A 210 -20.86 22.21 -13.42
CA GLU A 210 -20.94 22.40 -14.87
C GLU A 210 -19.93 21.50 -15.60
N GLY A 211 -20.41 20.82 -16.65
CA GLY A 211 -19.61 19.87 -17.43
C GLY A 211 -19.33 18.52 -16.76
N VAL A 212 -19.73 18.31 -15.49
CA VAL A 212 -19.53 17.06 -14.76
C VAL A 212 -20.73 16.12 -14.96
N LEU A 213 -20.46 14.89 -15.39
CA LEU A 213 -21.48 13.89 -15.73
C LEU A 213 -21.29 12.59 -14.93
N GLU A 214 -22.19 12.34 -13.99
CA GLU A 214 -22.17 11.12 -13.19
C GLU A 214 -23.34 10.23 -13.60
N TRP A 215 -23.11 8.93 -13.80
CA TRP A 215 -24.14 8.01 -14.33
C TRP A 215 -24.77 8.52 -15.63
N ARG A 216 -23.95 9.18 -16.48
CA ARG A 216 -24.36 9.83 -17.73
C ARG A 216 -25.39 10.95 -17.58
N ARG A 217 -25.50 11.54 -16.38
CA ARG A 217 -26.40 12.65 -16.09
C ARG A 217 -25.62 13.83 -15.52
N PRO A 218 -26.02 15.08 -15.82
CA PRO A 218 -25.46 16.24 -15.15
C PRO A 218 -25.60 16.12 -13.64
N VAL A 219 -24.53 16.44 -12.92
CA VAL A 219 -24.57 16.51 -11.46
C VAL A 219 -25.39 17.72 -11.02
N LYS A 220 -25.89 17.68 -9.79
CA LYS A 220 -26.70 18.75 -9.20
C LYS A 220 -25.84 19.99 -8.95
N LYS A 221 -26.36 21.20 -9.26
CA LYS A 221 -25.63 22.47 -9.10
C LYS A 221 -25.20 22.74 -7.66
N GLU A 222 -25.96 22.21 -6.70
CA GLU A 222 -25.70 22.30 -5.27
C GLU A 222 -24.37 21.66 -4.86
N VAL A 223 -23.80 20.77 -5.68
CA VAL A 223 -22.48 20.17 -5.40
C VAL A 223 -21.36 21.23 -5.37
N ALA A 224 -21.51 22.32 -6.14
CA ALA A 224 -20.56 23.43 -6.14
C ALA A 224 -20.59 24.26 -4.84
N LEU A 225 -21.61 24.05 -3.99
CA LEU A 225 -21.73 24.71 -2.68
C LEU A 225 -21.08 23.90 -1.56
N VAL A 226 -20.63 22.67 -1.83
CA VAL A 226 -19.98 21.83 -0.82
C VAL A 226 -18.61 22.43 -0.48
N GLU A 227 -18.28 22.50 0.81
CA GLU A 227 -17.03 23.08 1.31
C GLU A 227 -15.81 22.42 0.65
N PRO A 228 -14.89 23.21 0.06
CA PRO A 228 -13.72 22.69 -0.63
C PRO A 228 -12.68 22.10 0.33
N HIS A 229 -11.70 21.38 -0.20
CA HIS A 229 -10.53 20.93 0.55
C HIS A 229 -9.22 21.39 -0.07
N ASN A 230 -8.15 21.34 0.73
CA ASN A 230 -6.82 21.78 0.33
C ASN A 230 -5.82 20.63 0.11
N TYR A 231 -6.28 19.38 0.16
CA TYR A 231 -5.43 18.24 -0.16
C TYR A 231 -5.13 18.17 -1.66
N GLU A 232 -3.86 17.98 -1.99
CA GLU A 232 -3.41 17.67 -3.35
C GLU A 232 -3.56 16.16 -3.60
N LEU A 233 -4.75 15.72 -4.01
CA LEU A 233 -5.04 14.29 -4.19
C LEU A 233 -4.84 13.85 -5.65
N ALA A 234 -4.27 12.66 -5.80
CA ALA A 234 -4.19 11.94 -7.07
C ALA A 234 -4.90 10.59 -6.94
N SER A 235 -5.56 10.15 -8.01
CA SER A 235 -6.07 8.78 -8.12
C SER A 235 -4.89 7.83 -8.34
N ALA A 236 -4.87 6.69 -7.63
CA ALA A 236 -3.91 5.62 -7.89
C ALA A 236 -4.15 4.99 -9.28
N TYR A 237 -5.40 4.94 -9.73
CA TYR A 237 -5.77 4.38 -11.02
C TYR A 237 -5.96 5.49 -12.08
N PRO A 238 -5.33 5.38 -13.26
CA PRO A 238 -5.52 6.32 -14.36
C PRO A 238 -7.00 6.45 -14.78
N ALA A 239 -7.47 7.66 -15.02
CA ALA A 239 -8.86 7.91 -15.40
C ALA A 239 -9.19 7.32 -16.78
N GLU A 240 -8.20 7.26 -17.68
CA GLU A 240 -8.27 6.74 -19.04
C GLU A 240 -8.67 5.25 -19.06
N LEU A 241 -8.35 4.50 -18.01
CA LEU A 241 -8.75 3.09 -17.88
C LEU A 241 -10.27 2.94 -17.87
N SER A 242 -10.96 3.86 -17.22
CA SER A 242 -12.43 3.83 -17.15
C SER A 242 -13.10 4.36 -18.43
N MET A 243 -12.45 5.28 -19.15
CA MET A 243 -12.97 5.90 -20.38
C MET A 243 -12.82 5.00 -21.61
N SER A 244 -11.64 4.42 -21.79
CA SER A 244 -11.26 3.73 -23.02
C SER A 244 -11.84 2.31 -23.09
N ASN A 245 -12.09 1.67 -21.94
CA ASN A 245 -12.56 0.29 -21.91
C ASN A 245 -13.29 -0.07 -20.60
N ARG A 246 -14.56 0.30 -20.48
CA ARG A 246 -15.42 -0.07 -19.32
C ARG A 246 -15.57 -1.59 -19.10
N PHE A 247 -15.24 -2.42 -20.09
CA PHE A 247 -15.25 -3.88 -19.96
C PHE A 247 -13.87 -4.44 -19.56
N GLY A 248 -12.81 -3.63 -19.63
CA GLY A 248 -11.44 -3.98 -19.30
C GLY A 248 -10.98 -3.49 -17.93
N PHE A 249 -11.69 -2.54 -17.32
CA PHE A 249 -11.36 -1.96 -16.01
C PHE A 249 -12.62 -1.72 -15.18
N TYR A 250 -13.38 -2.79 -14.95
CA TYR A 250 -14.52 -2.76 -14.03
C TYR A 250 -14.14 -3.28 -12.65
N THR A 251 -14.70 -2.66 -11.62
CA THR A 251 -14.56 -3.10 -10.22
C THR A 251 -15.86 -3.66 -9.68
N TYR A 252 -16.97 -3.48 -10.40
CA TYR A 252 -18.29 -4.00 -10.03
C TYR A 252 -18.98 -4.66 -11.24
N ALA A 253 -19.55 -5.85 -11.05
CA ALA A 253 -20.31 -6.54 -12.10
C ALA A 253 -21.35 -7.53 -11.55
N ARG A 254 -22.35 -7.05 -10.79
CA ARG A 254 -23.44 -7.92 -10.30
C ARG A 254 -24.24 -8.59 -11.42
N LEU A 255 -24.52 -7.86 -12.50
CA LEU A 255 -25.38 -8.33 -13.59
C LEU A 255 -24.60 -8.64 -14.87
N PRO A 256 -24.95 -9.73 -15.59
CA PRO A 256 -24.41 -10.03 -16.92
C PRO A 256 -24.41 -8.83 -17.86
N GLY A 257 -23.26 -8.56 -18.46
CA GLY A 257 -23.07 -7.51 -19.47
C GLY A 257 -23.23 -6.06 -18.95
N ARG A 258 -23.35 -5.86 -17.63
CA ARG A 258 -23.54 -4.53 -17.02
C ARG A 258 -22.44 -4.18 -16.00
N PRO A 259 -21.15 -4.23 -16.39
CA PRO A 259 -20.07 -3.82 -15.49
C PRO A 259 -20.08 -2.30 -15.25
N VAL A 260 -19.57 -1.90 -14.09
CA VAL A 260 -19.28 -0.52 -13.74
C VAL A 260 -17.78 -0.34 -13.52
N ALA A 261 -17.22 0.65 -14.20
CA ALA A 261 -15.80 0.98 -14.17
C ALA A 261 -15.47 1.95 -13.03
N GLY A 262 -14.50 1.59 -12.20
CA GLY A 262 -13.98 2.44 -11.12
C GLY A 262 -15.04 2.87 -10.10
N LEU A 263 -15.93 1.96 -9.72
CA LEU A 263 -16.86 2.18 -8.61
C LEU A 263 -16.09 2.23 -7.28
N ASP A 264 -15.10 1.35 -7.19
CA ASP A 264 -14.14 1.26 -6.11
C ASP A 264 -12.90 2.06 -6.50
N GLN A 265 -12.42 2.94 -5.62
CA GLN A 265 -11.35 3.88 -5.95
C GLN A 265 -10.30 3.97 -4.84
N ILE A 266 -9.08 4.38 -5.19
CA ILE A 266 -8.02 4.73 -4.24
C ILE A 266 -7.45 6.09 -4.66
N TRP A 267 -7.46 7.03 -3.74
CA TRP A 267 -6.89 8.37 -3.86
C TRP A 267 -5.86 8.59 -2.78
N TYR A 268 -4.77 9.29 -3.09
CA TYR A 268 -3.71 9.57 -2.12
C TYR A 268 -3.19 11.00 -2.28
N THR A 269 -2.62 11.56 -1.21
CA THR A 269 -1.92 12.86 -1.29
C THR A 269 -0.66 12.74 -2.12
N ASN A 270 -0.67 13.35 -3.30
CA ASN A 270 0.50 13.43 -4.16
C ASN A 270 1.55 14.35 -3.52
N GLY A 271 2.83 14.05 -3.73
CA GLY A 271 3.93 14.75 -3.07
C GLY A 271 4.52 13.92 -1.93
N PRO A 272 3.87 13.81 -0.74
CA PRO A 272 4.35 12.96 0.36
C PRO A 272 4.30 11.47 0.05
N LEU A 273 3.47 11.07 -0.91
CA LEU A 273 3.30 9.69 -1.33
C LEU A 273 3.42 9.60 -2.86
N ASN A 274 3.94 8.47 -3.33
CA ASN A 274 3.94 8.11 -4.74
C ASN A 274 3.38 6.69 -4.93
N CYS A 275 2.46 6.51 -5.87
CA CYS A 275 1.92 5.20 -6.21
C CYS A 275 2.89 4.47 -7.15
N VAL A 276 3.56 3.45 -6.62
CA VAL A 276 4.62 2.71 -7.34
C VAL A 276 4.15 1.36 -7.87
N ALA A 277 2.97 0.87 -7.47
CA ALA A 277 2.38 -0.31 -8.09
C ALA A 277 0.86 -0.37 -7.91
N LEU A 278 0.19 -1.13 -8.80
CA LEU A 278 -1.25 -1.39 -8.73
C LEU A 278 -1.56 -2.89 -8.70
N ARG A 279 -2.59 -3.28 -7.93
CA ARG A 279 -3.10 -4.66 -7.89
C ARG A 279 -3.61 -5.09 -9.26
N ILE A 280 -3.34 -6.35 -9.63
CA ILE A 280 -4.02 -6.99 -10.76
C ILE A 280 -5.50 -7.17 -10.42
N LEU A 281 -6.40 -6.62 -11.26
CA LEU A 281 -7.85 -6.77 -11.05
C LEU A 281 -8.37 -8.18 -11.39
N TYR A 282 -7.82 -8.82 -12.41
CA TYR A 282 -8.30 -10.13 -12.90
C TYR A 282 -7.15 -11.13 -12.96
N LYS A 283 -7.32 -12.29 -12.31
CA LYS A 283 -6.32 -13.37 -12.32
C LYS A 283 -6.11 -13.94 -13.73
N SER A 284 -7.13 -13.88 -14.59
CA SER A 284 -7.03 -14.29 -15.99
C SER A 284 -8.07 -13.60 -16.88
N GLU A 285 -7.81 -13.58 -18.19
CA GLU A 285 -8.78 -13.10 -19.19
C GLU A 285 -10.05 -13.97 -19.23
N GLN A 286 -9.91 -15.27 -18.97
CA GLN A 286 -11.04 -16.19 -18.89
C GLN A 286 -11.98 -15.81 -17.73
N MET A 287 -11.41 -15.56 -16.54
CA MET A 287 -12.16 -15.09 -15.37
C MET A 287 -12.85 -13.76 -15.66
N ARG A 288 -12.12 -12.80 -16.25
CA ARG A 288 -12.70 -11.51 -16.64
C ARG A 288 -13.90 -11.67 -17.58
N ARG A 289 -13.81 -12.53 -18.59
CA ARG A 289 -14.93 -12.81 -19.52
C ARG A 289 -16.09 -13.52 -18.85
N TYR A 290 -15.80 -14.48 -17.98
CA TYR A 290 -16.82 -15.19 -17.22
C TYR A 290 -17.67 -14.23 -16.37
N ASN A 291 -17.04 -13.31 -15.66
CA ASN A 291 -17.72 -12.28 -14.87
C ASN A 291 -18.62 -11.38 -15.73
N LEU A 292 -18.19 -11.05 -16.95
CA LEU A 292 -19.01 -10.26 -17.89
C LEU A 292 -20.19 -11.05 -18.44
N GLU A 293 -20.04 -12.36 -18.62
CA GLU A 293 -21.07 -13.23 -19.17
C GLU A 293 -22.13 -13.64 -18.13
N TYR A 294 -21.70 -13.88 -16.88
CA TYR A 294 -22.53 -14.47 -15.83
C TYR A 294 -22.82 -13.53 -14.64
N GLY A 295 -22.08 -12.43 -14.51
CA GLY A 295 -22.16 -11.56 -13.33
C GLY A 295 -21.47 -12.16 -12.10
N MET A 296 -21.51 -11.42 -10.99
CA MET A 296 -20.88 -11.75 -9.71
C MET A 296 -21.85 -11.50 -8.52
N PRO A 297 -21.61 -12.04 -7.32
CA PRO A 297 -20.71 -13.16 -7.03
C PRO A 297 -21.03 -14.42 -7.85
N ASN A 298 -20.02 -15.27 -8.00
CA ASN A 298 -20.08 -16.55 -8.72
C ASN A 298 -19.07 -17.54 -8.09
N GLU A 299 -18.87 -18.71 -8.71
CA GLU A 299 -17.96 -19.74 -8.18
C GLU A 299 -16.51 -19.25 -7.97
N PHE A 300 -16.07 -18.24 -8.74
CA PHE A 300 -14.73 -17.66 -8.66
C PHE A 300 -14.66 -16.45 -7.72
N HIS A 301 -15.75 -15.70 -7.57
CA HIS A 301 -15.77 -14.42 -6.85
C HIS A 301 -16.81 -14.43 -5.71
N PRO A 302 -16.38 -14.28 -4.45
CA PRO A 302 -17.30 -14.28 -3.29
C PRO A 302 -18.04 -12.94 -3.08
N SER A 303 -17.80 -11.94 -3.92
CA SER A 303 -18.43 -10.62 -3.92
C SER A 303 -18.80 -10.22 -5.35
N ASP A 304 -19.73 -9.27 -5.52
CA ASP A 304 -20.02 -8.60 -6.79
C ASP A 304 -19.05 -7.46 -7.13
N HIS A 305 -18.11 -7.20 -6.21
CA HIS A 305 -16.97 -6.31 -6.40
C HIS A 305 -15.65 -7.06 -6.53
N ILE A 306 -14.69 -6.42 -7.19
CA ILE A 306 -13.32 -6.89 -7.39
C ILE A 306 -12.40 -6.14 -6.42
N PRO A 307 -11.51 -6.85 -5.71
CA PRO A 307 -10.55 -6.20 -4.84
C PRO A 307 -9.58 -5.33 -5.63
N ILE A 308 -9.40 -4.10 -5.17
CA ILE A 308 -8.43 -3.15 -5.71
C ILE A 308 -7.28 -2.97 -4.72
N GLY A 309 -6.17 -2.37 -5.16
CA GLY A 309 -5.05 -2.12 -4.28
C GLY A 309 -3.91 -1.40 -4.96
N CYS A 310 -3.06 -0.80 -4.15
CA CYS A 310 -1.87 -0.10 -4.62
C CYS A 310 -0.70 -0.27 -3.65
N VAL A 311 0.48 0.08 -4.13
CA VAL A 311 1.69 0.22 -3.32
C VAL A 311 2.10 1.68 -3.34
N LEU A 312 2.19 2.28 -2.16
CA LEU A 312 2.54 3.67 -1.92
C LEU A 312 3.95 3.76 -1.33
N ARG A 313 4.76 4.64 -1.87
CA ARG A 313 6.09 4.99 -1.36
C ARG A 313 6.04 6.35 -0.72
N TRP A 314 6.59 6.51 0.48
CA TRP A 314 6.82 7.83 1.07
C TRP A 314 7.84 8.60 0.22
N CYS A 315 7.46 9.79 -0.22
CA CYS A 315 8.30 10.70 -0.98
C CYS A 315 8.61 11.89 -0.08
N GLY A 316 9.86 11.97 0.41
CA GLY A 316 10.35 13.14 1.12
C GLY A 316 9.50 13.57 2.32
N SER A 317 9.52 12.82 3.41
CA SER A 317 9.55 13.48 4.72
C SER A 317 10.94 14.10 4.90
N VAL A 318 11.02 15.19 5.68
CA VAL A 318 12.25 15.90 6.12
C VAL A 318 13.12 14.98 7.01
N SER A 319 13.32 13.73 6.61
CA SER A 319 13.92 12.68 7.44
C SER A 319 14.79 11.69 6.65
N GLU A 320 14.76 11.65 5.31
CA GLU A 320 15.77 10.82 4.62
C GLU A 320 17.16 11.47 4.64
N LYS A 321 17.24 12.81 4.63
CA LYS A 321 18.51 13.55 4.80
C LYS A 321 18.78 13.97 6.24
N GLU A 322 17.74 14.12 7.07
CA GLU A 322 17.88 14.59 8.45
C GLU A 322 17.60 13.54 9.52
N ALA A 323 16.84 12.46 9.29
CA ALA A 323 16.71 11.38 10.28
C ALA A 323 17.80 10.34 10.16
N GLY A 324 18.33 10.06 8.96
CA GLY A 324 19.62 9.36 8.86
C GLY A 324 20.71 10.14 9.61
N LEU A 325 20.69 11.47 9.48
CA LEU A 325 21.68 12.36 10.08
C LEU A 325 21.42 12.68 11.56
N GLU A 326 20.17 12.74 12.01
CA GLU A 326 19.75 12.90 13.40
C GLU A 326 19.86 11.58 14.16
N ASP A 327 19.62 10.41 13.56
CA ASP A 327 19.97 9.13 14.18
C ASP A 327 21.48 8.91 14.20
N LEU A 328 22.24 9.40 13.23
CA LEU A 328 23.72 9.45 13.29
C LEU A 328 24.23 10.52 14.28
N LYS A 329 23.47 11.59 14.57
CA LYS A 329 23.79 12.62 15.58
C LYS A 329 23.28 12.26 16.98
N LYS A 330 22.19 11.49 17.11
CA LYS A 330 21.64 10.91 18.36
C LYS A 330 22.38 9.62 18.72
N LYS A 331 22.79 8.82 17.73
CA LYS A 331 24.00 8.00 17.76
C LYS A 331 25.24 8.86 17.48
N LYS A 332 25.34 10.03 18.12
CA LYS A 332 26.61 10.38 18.76
C LYS A 332 26.96 9.16 19.57
N VAL A 333 27.73 8.28 18.94
CA VAL A 333 28.75 7.43 19.53
C VAL A 333 28.48 7.32 21.03
N LYS A 334 27.50 6.48 21.40
CA LYS A 334 27.87 5.46 22.37
C LYS A 334 28.95 4.67 21.64
N GLU A 335 30.17 5.21 21.66
CA GLU A 335 31.34 4.37 21.79
C GLU A 335 30.97 3.55 23.01
N ASP A 336 30.44 2.37 22.74
CA ASP A 336 30.65 1.31 23.69
C ASP A 336 32.18 1.25 23.77
N ASN A 337 32.72 1.89 24.81
CA ASN A 337 34.15 2.02 25.04
C ASN A 337 34.77 0.67 25.42
N THR A 338 34.02 -0.43 25.29
CA THR A 338 34.53 -1.79 25.20
C THR A 338 35.48 -1.86 24.01
N PRO A 339 36.79 -2.04 24.26
CA PRO A 339 37.77 -2.23 23.19
C PRO A 339 37.34 -3.39 22.30
N TYR A 340 37.55 -3.31 20.98
CA TYR A 340 37.21 -4.40 20.03
C TYR A 340 37.72 -5.79 20.49
N LYS A 341 38.80 -5.84 21.27
CA LYS A 341 39.38 -7.04 21.91
C LYS A 341 38.46 -7.76 22.92
N GLN A 342 37.31 -7.19 23.26
CA GLN A 342 36.35 -7.78 24.20
C GLN A 342 35.06 -8.28 23.53
N ARG A 343 34.95 -8.15 22.20
CA ARG A 343 33.79 -8.58 21.41
C ARG A 343 34.18 -9.73 20.50
N ASN A 344 33.32 -10.74 20.41
CA ASN A 344 33.58 -11.89 19.54
C ASN A 344 33.38 -11.53 18.05
N ALA A 345 33.99 -12.31 17.16
CA ALA A 345 33.94 -12.09 15.70
C ALA A 345 32.50 -12.04 15.16
N SER A 346 31.59 -12.87 15.70
CA SER A 346 30.19 -12.91 15.27
C SER A 346 29.44 -11.61 15.57
N GLU A 347 29.65 -10.99 16.73
CA GLU A 347 29.05 -9.70 17.09
C GLU A 347 29.58 -8.55 16.23
N LEU A 348 30.87 -8.58 15.90
CA LEU A 348 31.50 -7.58 15.03
C LEU A 348 30.98 -7.69 13.59
N LEU A 349 30.76 -8.91 13.10
CA LEU A 349 30.18 -9.16 11.78
C LEU A 349 28.70 -8.77 11.74
N ALA A 350 27.91 -9.10 12.76
CA ALA A 350 26.50 -8.71 12.84
C ALA A 350 26.32 -7.18 12.78
N GLU A 351 27.13 -6.42 13.52
CA GLU A 351 27.11 -4.94 13.44
C GLU A 351 27.56 -4.46 12.06
N ALA A 352 28.57 -5.10 11.45
CA ALA A 352 29.01 -4.72 10.12
C ALA A 352 27.94 -4.96 9.05
N ASP A 353 27.15 -6.02 9.19
CA ASP A 353 26.06 -6.38 8.28
C ASP A 353 24.86 -5.46 8.47
N GLU A 354 24.49 -5.14 9.71
CA GLU A 354 23.45 -4.13 10.00
C GLU A 354 23.84 -2.76 9.41
N LEU A 355 25.09 -2.33 9.61
CA LEU A 355 25.60 -1.08 9.04
C LEU A 355 25.63 -1.11 7.50
N LEU A 356 25.90 -2.27 6.90
CA LEU A 356 25.90 -2.44 5.44
C LEU A 356 24.48 -2.36 4.87
N GLU A 357 23.50 -2.97 5.55
CA GLU A 357 22.08 -2.89 5.18
C GLU A 357 21.52 -1.47 5.31
N MET A 358 21.94 -0.73 6.34
CA MET A 358 21.50 0.63 6.62
C MET A 358 22.30 1.71 5.88
N CYS A 359 23.37 1.37 5.16
CA CYS A 359 24.23 2.36 4.53
C CYS A 359 23.49 3.06 3.37
N PRO A 360 23.41 4.41 3.35
CA PRO A 360 22.67 5.14 2.33
C PRO A 360 23.50 5.26 1.04
N PHE A 361 23.64 4.14 0.31
CA PHE A 361 24.29 4.13 -1.00
C PHE A 361 23.55 5.02 -1.99
N LEU A 362 24.28 5.77 -2.81
CA LEU A 362 23.75 6.66 -3.86
C LEU A 362 23.16 5.87 -5.04
N SER A 363 23.55 4.62 -5.21
CA SER A 363 23.06 3.72 -6.27
C SER A 363 23.33 2.25 -5.94
N ASP A 364 22.61 1.34 -6.60
CA ASP A 364 22.85 -0.11 -6.51
C ASP A 364 24.27 -0.49 -6.97
N ASP A 365 24.82 0.22 -7.96
CA ASP A 365 26.18 -0.02 -8.44
C ASP A 365 27.22 0.36 -7.37
N GLN A 366 26.95 1.43 -6.60
CA GLN A 366 27.81 1.83 -5.49
C GLN A 366 27.79 0.77 -4.37
N ARG A 367 26.63 0.20 -4.08
CA ARG A 367 26.49 -0.90 -3.11
C ARG A 367 27.27 -2.14 -3.57
N LYS A 368 27.08 -2.58 -4.81
CA LYS A 368 27.79 -3.73 -5.37
C LYS A 368 29.31 -3.53 -5.35
N GLU A 369 29.76 -2.32 -5.66
CA GLU A 369 31.18 -1.97 -5.63
C GLU A 369 31.75 -2.07 -4.22
N PHE A 370 31.01 -1.61 -3.21
CA PHE A 370 31.44 -1.74 -1.81
C PHE A 370 31.40 -3.20 -1.32
N GLU A 371 30.36 -3.96 -1.66
CA GLU A 371 30.25 -5.39 -1.35
C GLU A 371 31.43 -6.18 -1.95
N TYR A 372 31.83 -5.84 -3.18
CA TYR A 372 33.04 -6.38 -3.80
C TYR A 372 34.31 -6.00 -3.02
N VAL A 373 34.45 -4.73 -2.60
CA VAL A 373 35.60 -4.25 -1.81
C VAL A 373 35.75 -4.98 -0.48
N ILE A 374 34.65 -5.33 0.20
CA ILE A 374 34.68 -6.03 1.51
C ILE A 374 34.63 -7.56 1.39
N SER A 375 34.36 -8.09 0.20
CA SER A 375 34.37 -9.53 -0.07
C SER A 375 35.75 -10.17 0.17
N GLU A 376 35.75 -11.48 0.38
CA GLU A 376 36.98 -12.24 0.53
C GLU A 376 37.65 -12.50 -0.82
N VAL A 377 38.99 -12.63 -0.78
CA VAL A 377 39.76 -13.10 -1.94
C VAL A 377 39.78 -14.62 -1.87
N PRO A 378 39.23 -15.34 -2.87
CA PRO A 378 39.17 -16.79 -2.86
C PRO A 378 40.55 -17.44 -2.69
N GLY A 379 40.64 -18.40 -1.77
CA GLY A 379 41.86 -19.19 -1.52
C GLY A 379 43.03 -18.42 -0.91
N LEU A 380 42.80 -17.22 -0.37
CA LEU A 380 43.85 -16.43 0.28
C LEU A 380 44.39 -17.21 1.50
N PRO A 381 45.70 -17.50 1.57
CA PRO A 381 46.25 -18.35 2.64
C PRO A 381 46.24 -17.62 3.99
N GLU A 382 45.80 -18.30 5.06
CA GLU A 382 45.88 -17.80 6.44
C GLU A 382 47.34 -17.59 6.90
N ARG A 383 48.26 -18.42 6.41
CA ARG A 383 49.71 -18.32 6.64
C ARG A 383 50.46 -18.55 5.33
N GLY A 384 51.33 -17.62 4.95
CA GLY A 384 52.14 -17.70 3.72
C GLY A 384 52.01 -16.46 2.84
N LYS A 385 52.76 -16.42 1.74
CA LYS A 385 52.66 -15.33 0.75
C LYS A 385 51.49 -15.60 -0.21
N PRO A 386 50.61 -14.62 -0.47
CA PRO A 386 49.59 -14.73 -1.53
C PRO A 386 50.22 -14.96 -2.90
N THR A 387 49.48 -15.60 -3.81
CA THR A 387 49.89 -15.72 -5.22
C THR A 387 49.88 -14.35 -5.92
N GLU A 388 50.52 -14.22 -7.08
CA GLU A 388 50.49 -12.98 -7.88
C GLU A 388 49.06 -12.56 -8.23
N GLU A 389 48.19 -13.52 -8.55
CA GLU A 389 46.78 -13.29 -8.86
C GLU A 389 46.00 -12.77 -7.64
N GLN A 390 46.26 -13.33 -6.46
CA GLN A 390 45.67 -12.85 -5.21
C GLN A 390 46.18 -11.46 -4.84
N LEU A 391 47.46 -11.17 -5.10
CA LEU A 391 48.04 -9.85 -4.90
C LEU A 391 47.38 -8.81 -5.82
N ALA A 392 47.13 -9.17 -7.08
CA ALA A 392 46.42 -8.32 -8.04
C ALA A 392 44.98 -8.03 -7.58
N GLN A 393 44.25 -9.06 -7.14
CA GLN A 393 42.90 -8.93 -6.58
C GLN A 393 42.83 -8.05 -5.32
N LEU A 394 43.84 -8.11 -4.46
CA LEU A 394 43.96 -7.24 -3.29
C LEU A 394 44.25 -5.79 -3.67
N ASN A 395 45.08 -5.57 -4.69
CA ASN A 395 45.39 -4.23 -5.20
C ASN A 395 44.17 -3.60 -5.90
N ASP A 396 43.44 -4.35 -6.73
CA ASP A 396 42.20 -3.89 -7.36
C ASP A 396 41.18 -3.43 -6.31
N ARG A 397 40.89 -4.26 -5.30
CA ARG A 397 39.98 -3.87 -4.20
C ARG A 397 40.47 -2.62 -3.44
N ARG A 398 41.77 -2.46 -3.22
CA ARG A 398 42.33 -1.26 -2.56
C ARG A 398 42.12 0.00 -3.40
N GLU A 399 42.37 -0.07 -4.71
CA GLU A 399 42.20 1.06 -5.62
C GLU A 399 40.72 1.47 -5.71
N ARG A 400 39.84 0.48 -5.90
CA ARG A 400 38.40 0.71 -5.98
C ARG A 400 37.83 1.26 -4.68
N LYS A 401 38.30 0.76 -3.53
CA LYS A 401 37.98 1.35 -2.23
C LYS A 401 38.39 2.82 -2.15
N GLY A 402 39.59 3.17 -2.61
CA GLY A 402 40.07 4.55 -2.63
C GLY A 402 39.17 5.46 -3.45
N LYS A 403 38.83 5.03 -4.68
CA LYS A 403 37.92 5.75 -5.59
C LYS A 403 36.51 5.89 -4.99
N LEU A 404 35.96 4.80 -4.44
CA LEU A 404 34.65 4.77 -3.83
C LEU A 404 34.57 5.73 -2.63
N LEU A 405 35.53 5.65 -1.70
CA LEU A 405 35.55 6.51 -0.51
C LEU A 405 35.73 8.00 -0.90
N ALA A 406 36.50 8.31 -1.94
CA ALA A 406 36.66 9.69 -2.40
C ALA A 406 35.41 10.24 -3.11
N GLY A 407 34.56 9.37 -3.68
CA GLY A 407 33.38 9.73 -4.46
C GLY A 407 32.07 9.77 -3.67
N VAL A 408 32.08 9.46 -2.37
CA VAL A 408 30.89 9.48 -1.50
C VAL A 408 30.90 10.69 -0.57
N PRO A 409 29.74 11.18 -0.11
CA PRO A 409 29.67 12.15 0.97
C PRO A 409 30.42 11.68 2.23
N GLU A 410 31.00 12.62 2.99
CA GLU A 410 31.83 12.32 4.16
C GLU A 410 31.11 11.44 5.20
N GLU A 411 29.81 11.62 5.36
CA GLU A 411 28.98 10.85 6.29
C GLU A 411 28.87 9.38 5.87
N VAL A 412 28.69 9.12 4.58
CA VAL A 412 28.70 7.75 4.00
C VAL A 412 30.11 7.17 4.15
N ASN A 413 31.15 7.95 3.90
CA ASN A 413 32.55 7.56 4.07
C ASN A 413 32.83 7.03 5.49
N LEU A 414 32.33 7.71 6.53
CA LEU A 414 32.49 7.31 7.93
C LEU A 414 31.87 5.93 8.20
N VAL A 415 30.67 5.66 7.69
CA VAL A 415 29.97 4.36 7.82
C VAL A 415 30.75 3.27 7.10
N LEU A 416 31.14 3.50 5.84
CA LEU A 416 31.92 2.54 5.06
C LEU A 416 33.26 2.22 5.73
N ARG A 417 33.94 3.23 6.31
CA ARG A 417 35.17 3.02 7.10
C ARG A 417 34.93 2.26 8.39
N ARG A 418 33.75 2.36 9.02
CA ARG A 418 33.39 1.60 10.22
C ARG A 418 33.15 0.13 9.88
N ILE A 419 32.37 -0.16 8.83
CA ILE A 419 32.13 -1.54 8.34
C ILE A 419 33.47 -2.24 8.06
N VAL A 420 34.37 -1.56 7.35
CA VAL A 420 35.71 -2.11 7.05
C VAL A 420 36.51 -2.38 8.32
N ARG A 421 36.42 -1.50 9.33
CA ARG A 421 37.11 -1.68 10.61
C ARG A 421 36.55 -2.87 11.39
N LEU A 422 35.23 -3.02 11.47
CA LEU A 422 34.57 -4.14 12.15
C LEU A 422 34.91 -5.48 11.51
N ARG A 423 34.80 -5.59 10.19
CA ARG A 423 35.16 -6.81 9.45
C ARG A 423 36.65 -7.15 9.58
N ARG A 424 37.52 -6.14 9.63
CA ARG A 424 38.96 -6.35 9.88
C ARG A 424 39.23 -6.82 11.32
N ALA A 425 38.50 -6.28 12.30
CA ALA A 425 38.63 -6.69 13.70
C ALA A 425 38.13 -8.12 13.92
N ALA A 426 37.00 -8.50 13.32
CA ALA A 426 36.50 -9.88 13.37
C ALA A 426 37.53 -10.89 12.83
N ARG A 427 38.15 -10.58 11.68
CA ARG A 427 39.22 -11.42 11.09
C ARG A 427 40.49 -11.52 11.94
N ALA A 428 40.70 -10.62 12.91
CA ALA A 428 41.85 -10.66 13.80
C ALA A 428 41.57 -11.45 15.09
N GLU A 429 40.30 -11.73 15.41
CA GLU A 429 39.90 -12.61 16.52
C GLU A 429 39.82 -14.09 16.09
N ASP A 430 39.58 -14.35 14.81
CA ASP A 430 39.56 -15.71 14.23
C ASP A 430 40.97 -16.30 13.96
N VAL A 431 42.05 -15.56 14.25
CA VAL A 431 43.48 -15.93 14.02
C VAL A 431 44.23 -16.00 15.33
#